data_AF-A0A661LBE3-F1
#
_entry.id   AF-A0A661LBE3-F1
#
_cell.length_a   1.000
_cell.length_b   1.000
_cell.length_c   1.000
_cell.angle_alpha   90.00
_cell.angle_beta   90.00
_cell.angle_gamma   90.00
#
_symmetry.space_group_name_H-M   'P 1'
#
loop_
_entity.id
_entity.type
_entity.pdbx_description
1 polymer ?
#
loop_
_entity_poly.entity_id
_entity_poly.type
_entity_poly.pdbx_seq_one_letter_code
_entity_poly.pdbx_strand_id
1 'polypeptide(L)'
;MGYRNIKSTFPAGHYYFSGNEALTEGAIAAGCRYYAGYPITPSSEIMERISVRFKDVNGVFMQMEDELASICSVIGAVWAGAKAMTATSGPGFSLMQEAIGYAALTETPLVIADIQRAGPGTGQATRVASGDLMQAKWGSHGDYSIIALSPWSVQEMYDQAINAFNLAEQYRVPVFVMGEEAIGHLRERIEVKAKTTVFDRIKKKGAPPFGTNQDDAIPPMPSFGEGEKLLVTGSTHNEIGIRKTDDPNVHSRLVNRINKKILNNRDRIIQTDSYHLKDVEVIVVSYGFTARSALFAVEQLRKEGKKVGLLRLKTIWPFADKIIFDIGQKAKKIFVPEMNRGQIAGEIMKYATCEVIPYNQTNGEIIHPHRIIKELRSIL
;
A
#
# COMPACT_ATOMS: atom_id res chain seq x y z
N MET A 1 17.13 -17.25 5.69
CA MET A 1 16.56 -16.51 4.53
C MET A 1 15.05 -16.53 4.67
N GLY A 2 14.38 -15.40 4.47
CA GLY A 2 12.92 -15.30 4.57
C GLY A 2 12.18 -15.59 3.25
N TYR A 3 12.81 -15.40 2.09
CA TYR A 3 12.16 -15.70 0.81
C TYR A 3 12.21 -17.18 0.46
N ARG A 4 11.08 -17.69 -0.02
CA ARG A 4 10.98 -19.00 -0.69
C ARG A 4 9.97 -18.93 -1.84
N ASN A 5 10.08 -19.88 -2.76
CA ASN A 5 9.10 -20.06 -3.82
C ASN A 5 8.10 -21.13 -3.40
N ILE A 6 6.81 -20.80 -3.43
CA ILE A 6 5.72 -21.76 -3.22
C ILE A 6 4.97 -21.99 -4.53
N LYS A 7 4.31 -23.14 -4.64
CA LYS A 7 3.38 -23.38 -5.74
C LYS A 7 2.24 -22.37 -5.66
N SER A 8 1.89 -21.75 -6.78
CA SER A 8 0.72 -20.88 -6.84
C SER A 8 -0.54 -21.67 -6.49
N THR A 9 -1.50 -21.00 -5.85
CA THR A 9 -2.83 -21.56 -5.54
C THR A 9 -3.68 -21.73 -6.80
N PHE A 10 -3.30 -21.08 -7.90
CA PHE A 10 -3.82 -21.34 -9.24
C PHE A 10 -2.82 -22.10 -10.11
N PRO A 11 -3.30 -22.89 -11.09
CA PRO A 11 -2.48 -23.27 -12.23
C PRO A 11 -1.86 -22.05 -12.93
N ALA A 12 -0.70 -22.26 -13.55
CA ALA A 12 -0.13 -21.21 -14.39
C ALA A 12 -1.01 -21.00 -15.63
N GLY A 13 -1.20 -19.75 -16.03
CA GLY A 13 -2.00 -19.43 -17.21
C GLY A 13 -2.56 -18.03 -17.20
N HIS A 14 -3.53 -17.81 -18.10
CA HIS A 14 -4.23 -16.54 -18.21
C HIS A 14 -5.63 -16.63 -17.61
N TYR A 15 -5.99 -15.61 -16.85
CA TYR A 15 -7.29 -15.50 -16.19
C TYR A 15 -7.91 -14.16 -16.50
N TYR A 16 -9.24 -14.09 -16.46
CA TYR A 16 -9.98 -12.84 -16.64
C TYR A 16 -10.68 -12.49 -15.34
N PHE A 17 -10.18 -11.46 -14.66
CA PHE A 17 -10.62 -11.05 -13.32
C PHE A 17 -10.89 -9.56 -13.28
N SER A 18 -11.73 -9.13 -12.34
CA SER A 18 -11.73 -7.74 -11.89
C SER A 18 -10.49 -7.44 -11.03
N GLY A 19 -10.19 -6.17 -10.78
CA GLY A 19 -9.12 -5.76 -9.86
C GLY A 19 -9.30 -6.32 -8.45
N ASN A 20 -10.52 -6.26 -7.91
CA ASN A 20 -10.87 -6.82 -6.60
C ASN A 20 -10.66 -8.35 -6.56
N GLU A 21 -11.07 -9.05 -7.62
CA GLU A 21 -10.83 -10.48 -7.76
C GLU A 21 -9.32 -10.76 -7.81
N ALA A 22 -8.56 -10.04 -8.63
CA ALA A 22 -7.12 -10.21 -8.78
C ALA A 22 -6.35 -9.95 -7.48
N LEU A 23 -6.70 -8.90 -6.72
CA LEU A 23 -6.11 -8.61 -5.40
C LEU A 23 -6.33 -9.77 -4.43
N THR A 24 -7.55 -10.28 -4.37
CA THR A 24 -7.91 -11.43 -3.53
C THR A 24 -7.03 -12.64 -3.84
N GLU A 25 -6.83 -12.91 -5.13
CA GLU A 25 -6.03 -14.04 -5.57
C GLU A 25 -4.54 -13.88 -5.30
N GLY A 26 -4.03 -12.65 -5.45
CA GLY A 26 -2.67 -12.32 -5.06
C GLY A 26 -2.45 -12.52 -3.57
N ALA A 27 -3.40 -12.09 -2.73
CA ALA A 27 -3.36 -12.29 -1.29
C ALA A 27 -3.32 -13.78 -0.90
N ILE A 28 -4.20 -14.58 -1.49
CA ILE A 28 -4.26 -16.03 -1.26
C ILE A 28 -2.96 -16.71 -1.71
N ALA A 29 -2.44 -16.33 -2.88
CA ALA A 29 -1.18 -16.80 -3.42
C ALA A 29 0.03 -16.40 -2.54
N ALA A 30 -0.05 -15.28 -1.81
CA ALA A 30 0.98 -14.85 -0.86
C ALA A 30 0.97 -15.63 0.47
N GLY A 31 -0.03 -16.50 0.67
CA GLY A 31 -0.22 -17.27 1.89
C GLY A 31 -1.20 -16.64 2.88
N CYS A 32 -2.03 -15.66 2.48
CA CYS A 32 -3.09 -15.14 3.33
C CYS A 32 -4.06 -16.26 3.73
N ARG A 33 -4.31 -16.43 5.02
CA ARG A 33 -5.20 -17.47 5.57
C ARG A 33 -6.20 -16.94 6.59
N TYR A 34 -6.22 -15.63 6.82
CA TYR A 34 -7.19 -15.02 7.71
C TYR A 34 -7.69 -13.70 7.12
N TYR A 35 -9.00 -13.52 7.14
CA TYR A 35 -9.67 -12.30 6.74
C TYR A 35 -10.78 -12.00 7.73
N ALA A 36 -10.78 -10.77 8.22
CA ALA A 36 -11.92 -10.19 8.90
C ALA A 36 -12.24 -8.85 8.24
N GLY A 37 -13.50 -8.57 7.95
CA GLY A 37 -13.91 -7.37 7.23
C GLY A 37 -15.38 -7.03 7.40
N TYR A 38 -15.73 -5.78 7.06
CA TYR A 38 -17.09 -5.27 7.02
C TYR A 38 -17.47 -4.91 5.58
N PRO A 39 -18.69 -5.22 5.09
CA PRO A 39 -19.07 -4.93 3.72
C PRO A 39 -19.10 -3.42 3.43
N ILE A 40 -18.32 -2.98 2.44
CA ILE A 40 -18.32 -1.59 1.98
C ILE A 40 -17.97 -1.50 0.49
N THR A 41 -18.83 -0.87 -0.31
CA THR A 41 -18.53 -0.55 -1.72
C THR A 41 -17.33 0.40 -1.80
N PRO A 42 -16.40 0.25 -2.75
CA PRO A 42 -16.31 -0.74 -3.83
C PRO A 42 -15.35 -1.91 -3.51
N SER A 43 -15.32 -2.39 -2.27
CA SER A 43 -14.39 -3.44 -1.83
C SER A 43 -15.06 -4.80 -1.58
N SER A 44 -16.40 -4.86 -1.59
CA SER A 44 -17.18 -6.04 -1.17
C SER A 44 -16.87 -7.31 -1.96
N GLU A 45 -16.49 -7.21 -3.23
CA GLU A 45 -16.13 -8.38 -4.06
C GLU A 45 -14.88 -9.09 -3.53
N ILE A 46 -13.99 -8.38 -2.82
CA ILE A 46 -12.84 -9.00 -2.13
C ILE A 46 -13.35 -9.94 -1.04
N MET A 47 -14.26 -9.43 -0.22
CA MET A 47 -14.87 -10.18 0.89
C MET A 47 -15.65 -11.39 0.38
N GLU A 48 -16.49 -11.20 -0.64
CA GLU A 48 -17.27 -12.28 -1.26
C GLU A 48 -16.36 -13.39 -1.77
N ARG A 49 -15.34 -13.01 -2.55
CA ARG A 49 -14.42 -13.98 -3.15
C ARG A 49 -13.59 -14.71 -2.11
N ILE A 50 -13.12 -14.03 -1.07
CA ILE A 50 -12.41 -14.66 0.06
C ILE A 50 -13.29 -15.71 0.74
N SER A 51 -14.57 -15.40 0.99
CA SER A 51 -15.50 -16.32 1.67
C SER A 51 -15.66 -17.66 0.94
N VAL A 52 -15.53 -17.64 -0.40
CA VAL A 52 -15.53 -18.83 -1.25
C VAL A 52 -14.16 -19.48 -1.25
N ARG A 53 -13.11 -18.73 -1.60
CA ARG A 53 -11.77 -19.27 -1.87
C ARG A 53 -11.04 -19.77 -0.63
N PHE A 54 -11.35 -19.26 0.56
CA PHE A 54 -10.71 -19.74 1.78
C PHE A 54 -11.04 -21.20 2.11
N LYS A 55 -12.16 -21.72 1.59
CA LYS A 55 -12.50 -23.16 1.69
C LYS A 55 -11.47 -24.05 0.99
N ASP A 56 -10.85 -23.56 -0.09
CA ASP A 56 -9.86 -24.32 -0.87
C ASP A 56 -8.47 -24.33 -0.23
N VAL A 57 -8.19 -23.35 0.64
CA VAL A 57 -6.84 -23.12 1.18
C VAL A 57 -6.77 -23.23 2.70
N ASN A 58 -7.85 -23.74 3.33
CA ASN A 58 -8.01 -23.86 4.78
C ASN A 58 -7.79 -22.51 5.51
N GLY A 59 -8.37 -21.45 4.96
CA GLY A 59 -8.39 -20.12 5.56
C GLY A 59 -9.63 -19.88 6.44
N VAL A 60 -9.57 -18.86 7.29
CA VAL A 60 -10.68 -18.43 8.14
C VAL A 60 -11.19 -17.08 7.66
N PHE A 61 -12.49 -17.02 7.40
CA PHE A 61 -13.20 -15.82 6.96
C PHE A 61 -14.19 -15.40 8.05
N MET A 62 -14.17 -14.13 8.44
CA MET A 62 -15.16 -13.55 9.35
C MET A 62 -15.70 -12.24 8.79
N GLN A 63 -17.02 -12.14 8.65
CA GLN A 63 -17.68 -10.86 8.50
C GLN A 63 -17.90 -10.28 9.90
N MET A 64 -17.32 -9.12 10.16
CA MET A 64 -17.43 -8.47 11.47
C MET A 64 -18.61 -7.49 11.50
N GLU A 65 -18.88 -6.99 12.69
CA GLU A 65 -19.93 -6.00 12.97
C GLU A 65 -19.59 -4.60 12.43
N ASP A 66 -18.30 -4.26 12.34
CA ASP A 66 -17.79 -3.00 11.79
C ASP A 66 -16.30 -3.11 11.40
N GLU A 67 -15.74 -2.02 10.85
CA GLU A 67 -14.33 -1.94 10.46
C GLU A 67 -13.35 -1.95 11.65
N LEU A 68 -13.76 -1.52 12.85
CA LEU A 68 -12.93 -1.55 14.05
C LEU A 68 -12.70 -3.00 14.51
N ALA A 69 -13.78 -3.78 14.63
CA ALA A 69 -13.73 -5.20 14.93
C ALA A 69 -12.96 -5.98 13.87
N SER A 70 -13.12 -5.61 12.59
CA SER A 70 -12.36 -6.18 11.46
C SER A 70 -10.85 -6.07 11.66
N ILE A 71 -10.32 -4.85 11.82
CA ILE A 71 -8.87 -4.65 11.93
C ILE A 71 -8.31 -5.20 13.24
N CYS A 72 -9.03 -5.06 14.36
CA CYS A 72 -8.62 -5.61 15.66
C CYS A 72 -8.49 -7.13 15.60
N SER A 73 -9.41 -7.80 14.90
CA SER A 73 -9.37 -9.25 14.73
C SER A 73 -8.23 -9.71 13.82
N VAL A 74 -7.99 -8.98 12.72
CA VAL A 74 -6.80 -9.21 11.86
C VAL A 74 -5.52 -9.12 12.68
N ILE A 75 -5.36 -8.09 13.52
CA ILE A 75 -4.19 -7.93 14.40
C ILE A 75 -4.02 -9.15 15.32
N GLY A 76 -5.10 -9.62 15.94
CA GLY A 76 -5.08 -10.82 16.78
C GLY A 76 -4.65 -12.07 16.01
N ALA A 77 -5.20 -12.28 14.81
CA ALA A 77 -4.85 -13.42 13.95
C ALA A 77 -3.38 -13.41 13.52
N VAL A 78 -2.81 -12.24 13.25
CA VAL A 78 -1.39 -12.11 12.91
C VAL A 78 -0.50 -12.55 14.08
N TRP A 79 -0.82 -12.13 15.30
CA TRP A 79 -0.09 -12.57 16.49
C TRP A 79 -0.28 -14.06 16.81
N ALA A 80 -1.40 -14.65 16.39
CA ALA A 80 -1.61 -16.09 16.39
C ALA A 80 -0.83 -16.84 15.28
N GLY A 81 -0.15 -16.11 14.38
CA GLY A 81 0.75 -16.68 13.37
C GLY A 81 0.22 -16.64 11.94
N ALA A 82 -0.98 -16.11 11.70
CA ALA A 82 -1.53 -15.99 10.36
C ALA A 82 -0.84 -14.86 9.56
N LYS A 83 -0.83 -15.01 8.24
CA LYS A 83 -0.84 -13.87 7.32
C LYS A 83 -2.28 -13.46 7.13
N ALA A 84 -2.60 -12.22 7.52
CA ALA A 84 -3.98 -11.76 7.59
C ALA A 84 -4.16 -10.41 6.88
N MET A 85 -5.40 -10.15 6.44
CA MET A 85 -5.77 -8.88 5.83
C MET A 85 -7.22 -8.48 6.13
N THR A 86 -7.52 -7.21 5.87
CA THR A 86 -8.88 -6.68 5.70
C THR A 86 -8.96 -5.90 4.39
N ALA A 87 -10.17 -5.68 3.87
CA ALA A 87 -10.44 -4.74 2.80
C ALA A 87 -11.46 -3.70 3.25
N THR A 88 -11.33 -2.46 2.73
CA THR A 88 -12.20 -1.35 3.09
C THR A 88 -12.14 -0.24 2.02
N SER A 89 -12.73 0.91 2.32
CA SER A 89 -12.62 2.17 1.58
C SER A 89 -12.50 3.34 2.58
N GLY A 90 -12.29 4.57 2.11
CA GLY A 90 -12.07 5.78 2.94
C GLY A 90 -12.82 5.88 4.28
N PRO A 91 -14.16 5.67 4.35
CA PRO A 91 -14.90 5.73 5.61
C PRO A 91 -14.48 4.65 6.62
N GLY A 92 -14.41 3.40 6.19
CA GLY A 92 -13.99 2.30 7.05
C GLY A 92 -12.50 2.39 7.40
N PHE A 93 -11.69 2.89 6.47
CA PHE A 93 -10.29 3.22 6.73
C PHE A 93 -10.16 4.31 7.82
N SER A 94 -11.11 5.25 7.91
CA SER A 94 -11.11 6.26 8.99
C SER A 94 -11.40 5.64 10.35
N LEU A 95 -12.29 4.64 10.41
CA LEU A 95 -12.59 3.89 11.63
C LEU A 95 -11.37 3.08 12.09
N MET A 96 -10.60 2.50 11.16
CA MET A 96 -9.45 1.66 11.51
C MET A 96 -8.23 2.40 12.09
N GLN A 97 -8.19 3.74 12.09
CA GLN A 97 -6.95 4.51 12.34
C GLN A 97 -6.29 4.22 13.69
N GLU A 98 -7.07 4.08 14.77
CA GLU A 98 -6.51 3.76 16.09
C GLU A 98 -5.78 2.40 16.07
N ALA A 99 -6.43 1.38 15.51
CA ALA A 99 -5.88 0.03 15.42
C ALA A 99 -4.69 -0.06 14.45
N ILE A 100 -4.65 0.76 13.40
CA ILE A 100 -3.47 0.86 12.51
C ILE A 100 -2.27 1.41 13.28
N GLY A 101 -2.47 2.45 14.10
CA GLY A 101 -1.41 2.97 14.98
C GLY A 101 -0.94 1.91 15.98
N TYR A 102 -1.88 1.17 16.57
CA TYR A 102 -1.57 0.02 17.43
C TYR A 102 -0.77 -1.06 16.69
N ALA A 103 -1.16 -1.41 15.46
CA ALA A 103 -0.46 -2.39 14.63
C ALA A 103 0.96 -1.92 14.25
N ALA A 104 1.15 -0.63 13.97
CA ALA A 104 2.48 -0.06 13.71
C ALA A 104 3.38 -0.11 14.95
N LEU A 105 2.85 0.27 16.12
CA LEU A 105 3.58 0.26 17.39
C LEU A 105 3.93 -1.16 17.85
N THR A 106 3.01 -2.11 17.68
CA THR A 106 3.23 -3.53 17.97
C THR A 106 3.93 -4.27 16.84
N GLU A 107 4.29 -3.58 15.76
CA GLU A 107 5.00 -4.16 14.61
C GLU A 107 4.30 -5.41 14.05
N THR A 108 2.98 -5.31 13.91
CA THR A 108 2.10 -6.37 13.44
C THR A 108 2.02 -6.34 11.90
N PRO A 109 2.55 -7.36 11.19
CA PRO A 109 2.53 -7.43 9.73
C PRO A 109 1.14 -7.82 9.21
N LEU A 110 0.41 -6.87 8.63
CA LEU A 110 -0.90 -7.10 8.03
C LEU A 110 -1.04 -6.30 6.74
N VAL A 111 -1.97 -6.73 5.88
CA VAL A 111 -2.32 -6.02 4.64
C VAL A 111 -3.70 -5.38 4.76
N ILE A 112 -3.82 -4.13 4.33
CA ILE A 112 -5.10 -3.42 4.21
C ILE A 112 -5.29 -3.07 2.74
N ALA A 113 -6.33 -3.63 2.12
CA ALA A 113 -6.75 -3.20 0.80
C ALA A 113 -7.71 -2.02 0.95
N ASP A 114 -7.25 -0.83 0.58
CA ASP A 114 -8.10 0.36 0.52
C ASP A 114 -8.50 0.59 -0.94
N ILE A 115 -9.76 0.29 -1.26
CA ILE A 115 -10.32 0.57 -2.59
C ILE A 115 -10.99 1.94 -2.51
N GLN A 116 -10.22 2.97 -2.86
CA GLN A 116 -10.56 4.37 -2.70
C GLN A 116 -11.77 4.74 -3.56
N ARG A 117 -12.67 5.53 -2.98
CA ARG A 117 -13.85 6.09 -3.65
C ARG A 117 -13.98 7.57 -3.32
N ALA A 118 -14.83 8.28 -4.05
CA ALA A 118 -15.00 9.72 -3.84
C ALA A 118 -15.53 10.02 -2.43
N GLY A 119 -14.73 10.75 -1.62
CA GLY A 119 -15.10 11.36 -0.34
C GLY A 119 -15.26 12.90 -0.43
N PRO A 120 -15.32 13.64 0.70
CA PRO A 120 -15.26 13.18 2.10
C PRO A 120 -16.61 12.67 2.64
N GLY A 121 -16.62 12.22 3.90
CA GLY A 121 -17.80 11.60 4.52
C GLY A 121 -18.19 10.31 3.80
N THR A 122 -19.48 10.06 3.62
CA THR A 122 -19.94 8.96 2.74
C THR A 122 -19.46 9.16 1.30
N GLY A 123 -19.42 10.42 0.87
CA GLY A 123 -19.11 10.85 -0.49
C GLY A 123 -19.99 10.19 -1.55
N GLN A 124 -19.41 9.79 -2.68
CA GLN A 124 -20.09 9.08 -3.76
C GLN A 124 -19.56 7.64 -3.82
N ALA A 125 -20.31 6.71 -3.20
CA ALA A 125 -19.86 5.34 -2.97
C ALA A 125 -19.48 4.55 -4.23
N THR A 126 -20.05 4.91 -5.38
CA THR A 126 -19.86 4.22 -6.67
C THR A 126 -18.98 4.99 -7.63
N ARG A 127 -18.25 6.01 -7.15
CA ARG A 127 -17.44 6.89 -7.99
C ARG A 127 -15.98 6.86 -7.56
N VAL A 128 -15.11 6.94 -8.55
CA VAL A 128 -13.66 6.90 -8.38
C VAL A 128 -13.11 8.19 -7.73
N ALA A 129 -12.13 8.01 -6.85
CA ALA A 129 -11.22 9.07 -6.41
C ALA A 129 -9.93 8.45 -5.87
N SER A 130 -8.92 9.29 -5.63
CA SER A 130 -7.65 8.90 -5.01
C SER A 130 -7.35 9.79 -3.79
N GLY A 131 -8.36 9.95 -2.93
CA GLY A 131 -8.38 10.93 -1.84
C GLY A 131 -7.79 10.46 -0.51
N ASP A 132 -7.36 9.21 -0.39
CA ASP A 132 -7.06 8.60 0.92
C ASP A 132 -5.53 8.45 1.15
N LEU A 133 -4.71 9.01 0.26
CA LEU A 133 -3.26 8.84 0.26
C LEU A 133 -2.58 9.48 1.47
N MET A 134 -3.04 10.66 1.89
CA MET A 134 -2.55 11.28 3.13
C MET A 134 -3.06 10.56 4.37
N GLN A 135 -4.25 9.97 4.31
CA GLN A 135 -4.79 9.17 5.41
C GLN A 135 -3.94 7.90 5.64
N ALA A 136 -3.38 7.30 4.58
CA ALA A 136 -2.38 6.23 4.67
C ALA A 136 -1.16 6.59 5.53
N LYS A 137 -0.68 7.83 5.47
CA LYS A 137 0.51 8.25 6.23
C LYS A 137 0.22 8.92 7.55
N TRP A 138 -0.80 9.77 7.59
CA TRP A 138 -1.07 10.72 8.67
C TRP A 138 -2.40 10.50 9.38
N GLY A 139 -3.08 9.37 9.13
CA GLY A 139 -4.39 9.12 9.69
C GLY A 139 -4.37 8.80 11.19
N SER A 140 -3.46 7.93 11.65
CA SER A 140 -3.29 7.61 13.08
C SER A 140 -2.40 8.62 13.80
N HIS A 141 -2.48 8.64 15.13
CA HIS A 141 -1.72 9.55 15.98
C HIS A 141 -0.30 9.02 16.28
N GLY A 142 0.63 9.94 16.57
CA GLY A 142 2.03 9.63 16.89
C GLY A 142 2.91 9.41 15.65
N ASP A 143 4.21 9.22 15.89
CA ASP A 143 5.20 9.04 14.82
C ASP A 143 5.39 7.56 14.46
N TYR A 144 4.94 7.18 13.27
CA TYR A 144 5.10 5.84 12.73
C TYR A 144 5.28 5.89 11.21
N SER A 145 5.78 4.79 10.67
CA SER A 145 5.99 4.61 9.24
C SER A 145 5.25 3.38 8.76
N ILE A 146 4.59 3.50 7.60
CA ILE A 146 3.91 2.40 6.91
C ILE A 146 4.44 2.28 5.48
N ILE A 147 3.96 1.25 4.77
CA ILE A 147 4.18 1.12 3.33
C ILE A 147 2.82 1.20 2.63
N ALA A 148 2.73 1.97 1.56
CA ALA A 148 1.53 2.09 0.73
C ALA A 148 1.88 1.94 -0.75
N LEU A 149 1.24 0.97 -1.41
CA LEU A 149 1.45 0.60 -2.80
C LEU A 149 0.24 1.08 -3.63
N SER A 150 0.46 1.55 -4.85
CA SER A 150 -0.59 2.07 -5.74
C SER A 150 -0.58 1.34 -7.10
N PRO A 151 -1.36 0.25 -7.22
CA PRO A 151 -1.51 -0.48 -8.48
C PRO A 151 -2.30 0.31 -9.52
N TRP A 152 -1.96 0.18 -10.80
CA TRP A 152 -2.69 0.83 -11.91
C TRP A 152 -3.46 -0.14 -12.84
N SER A 153 -3.29 -1.45 -12.67
CA SER A 153 -3.82 -2.47 -13.58
C SER A 153 -4.29 -3.68 -12.79
N VAL A 154 -5.16 -4.49 -13.39
CA VAL A 154 -5.68 -5.70 -12.72
C VAL A 154 -4.54 -6.68 -12.46
N GLN A 155 -3.56 -6.76 -13.38
CA GLN A 155 -2.33 -7.51 -13.16
C GLN A 155 -1.58 -7.02 -11.91
N GLU A 156 -1.46 -5.71 -11.74
CA GLU A 156 -0.77 -5.16 -10.56
C GLU A 156 -1.58 -5.26 -9.27
N MET A 157 -2.91 -5.33 -9.32
CA MET A 157 -3.71 -5.67 -8.14
C MET A 157 -3.30 -7.05 -7.59
N TYR A 158 -3.08 -8.03 -8.46
CA TYR A 158 -2.56 -9.35 -8.09
C TYR A 158 -1.10 -9.29 -7.59
N ASP A 159 -0.20 -8.69 -8.38
CA ASP A 159 1.24 -8.68 -8.07
C ASP A 159 1.56 -7.85 -6.81
N GLN A 160 0.89 -6.70 -6.63
CA GLN A 160 1.11 -5.85 -5.46
C GLN A 160 0.47 -6.41 -4.20
N ALA A 161 -0.58 -7.23 -4.28
CA ALA A 161 -1.07 -7.95 -3.10
C ALA A 161 0.00 -8.93 -2.58
N ILE A 162 0.68 -9.65 -3.48
CA ILE A 162 1.79 -10.54 -3.11
C ILE A 162 2.94 -9.74 -2.52
N ASN A 163 3.31 -8.64 -3.17
CA ASN A 163 4.34 -7.74 -2.69
C ASN A 163 3.99 -7.17 -1.30
N ALA A 164 2.74 -6.77 -1.07
CA ALA A 164 2.27 -6.20 0.19
C ALA A 164 2.48 -7.17 1.36
N PHE A 165 2.10 -8.45 1.19
CA PHE A 165 2.35 -9.46 2.23
C PHE A 165 3.84 -9.70 2.46
N ASN A 166 4.65 -9.69 1.40
CA ASN A 166 6.10 -9.84 1.52
C ASN A 166 6.72 -8.68 2.29
N LEU A 167 6.35 -7.44 1.96
CA LEU A 167 6.81 -6.24 2.63
C LEU A 167 6.30 -6.17 4.07
N ALA A 168 5.05 -6.56 4.33
CA ALA A 168 4.47 -6.60 5.66
C ALA A 168 5.28 -7.52 6.56
N GLU A 169 5.48 -8.78 6.15
CA GLU A 169 6.24 -9.76 6.93
C GLU A 169 7.73 -9.42 7.04
N GLN A 170 8.32 -8.84 6.00
CA GLN A 170 9.73 -8.46 6.00
C GLN A 170 10.00 -7.28 6.94
N TYR A 171 9.17 -6.23 6.89
CA TYR A 171 9.40 -4.98 7.63
C TYR A 171 8.55 -4.85 8.90
N ARG A 172 7.69 -5.83 9.18
CA ARG A 172 6.80 -5.88 10.35
C ARG A 172 5.98 -4.59 10.51
N VAL A 173 5.24 -4.23 9.48
CA VAL A 173 4.36 -3.05 9.45
C VAL A 173 3.04 -3.36 8.76
N PRO A 174 1.99 -2.56 9.05
CA PRO A 174 0.85 -2.46 8.15
C PRO A 174 1.28 -2.04 6.75
N VAL A 175 0.79 -2.74 5.73
CA VAL A 175 1.02 -2.41 4.32
C VAL A 175 -0.31 -2.21 3.60
N PHE A 176 -0.44 -1.08 2.92
CA PHE A 176 -1.62 -0.72 2.17
C PHE A 176 -1.48 -1.09 0.69
N VAL A 177 -2.55 -1.64 0.12
CA VAL A 177 -2.76 -1.70 -1.33
C VAL A 177 -3.84 -0.68 -1.65
N MET A 178 -3.42 0.49 -2.13
CA MET A 178 -4.24 1.67 -2.40
C MET A 178 -4.78 1.60 -3.84
N GLY A 179 -5.81 0.77 -4.06
CA GLY A 179 -6.56 0.76 -5.30
C GLY A 179 -7.57 1.90 -5.35
N GLU A 180 -8.09 2.23 -6.52
CA GLU A 180 -9.27 3.09 -6.69
C GLU A 180 -10.47 2.28 -7.20
N GLU A 181 -11.69 2.77 -7.00
CA GLU A 181 -12.94 2.17 -7.48
C GLU A 181 -12.84 1.70 -8.94
N ALA A 182 -12.32 2.57 -9.81
CA ALA A 182 -12.17 2.26 -11.22
C ALA A 182 -11.27 1.05 -11.47
N ILE A 183 -10.17 0.87 -10.73
CA ILE A 183 -9.31 -0.30 -10.92
C ILE A 183 -9.87 -1.55 -10.23
N GLY A 184 -10.53 -1.40 -9.09
CA GLY A 184 -11.19 -2.50 -8.37
C GLY A 184 -12.24 -3.20 -9.23
N HIS A 185 -13.04 -2.44 -9.98
CA HIS A 185 -14.10 -2.98 -10.84
C HIS A 185 -13.67 -3.24 -12.30
N LEU A 186 -12.56 -2.67 -12.77
CA LEU A 186 -12.04 -2.95 -14.11
C LEU A 186 -11.74 -4.44 -14.26
N ARG A 187 -12.10 -5.03 -15.41
CA ARG A 187 -11.75 -6.42 -15.76
C ARG A 187 -10.74 -6.50 -16.88
N GLU A 188 -9.66 -7.24 -16.65
CA GLU A 188 -8.59 -7.45 -17.64
C GLU A 188 -8.09 -8.89 -17.58
N ARG A 189 -7.37 -9.29 -18.64
CA ARG A 189 -6.63 -10.54 -18.63
C ARG A 189 -5.38 -10.37 -17.78
N ILE A 190 -5.18 -11.25 -16.80
CA ILE A 190 -3.95 -11.37 -16.02
C ILE A 190 -3.19 -12.64 -16.38
N GLU A 191 -1.90 -12.66 -16.08
CA GLU A 191 -1.03 -13.83 -16.12
C GLU A 191 -0.69 -14.25 -14.70
N VAL A 192 -0.94 -15.53 -14.39
CA VAL A 192 -0.54 -16.16 -13.14
C VAL A 192 0.60 -17.14 -13.41
N LYS A 193 1.69 -16.98 -12.66
CA LYS A 193 2.87 -17.84 -12.75
C LYS A 193 2.70 -19.10 -11.92
N ALA A 194 3.42 -20.17 -12.29
CA ALA A 194 3.37 -21.46 -11.58
C ALA A 194 3.88 -21.38 -10.13
N LYS A 195 4.79 -20.42 -9.86
CA LYS A 195 5.43 -20.23 -8.56
C LYS A 195 5.23 -18.79 -8.10
N THR A 196 5.00 -18.63 -6.81
CA THR A 196 4.90 -17.36 -6.13
C THR A 196 6.03 -17.23 -5.13
N THR A 197 6.77 -16.12 -5.18
CA THR A 197 7.80 -15.82 -4.19
C THR A 197 7.16 -15.18 -2.97
N VAL A 198 7.32 -15.82 -1.82
CA VAL A 198 6.76 -15.36 -0.54
C VAL A 198 7.87 -15.17 0.48
N PHE A 199 7.72 -14.15 1.32
CA PHE A 199 8.54 -13.95 2.51
C PHE A 199 7.85 -14.63 3.70
N ASP A 200 8.55 -15.54 4.37
CA ASP A 200 8.12 -16.13 5.64
C ASP A 200 8.66 -15.30 6.80
N ARG A 201 7.81 -15.12 7.81
CA ARG A 201 8.13 -14.45 9.06
C ARG A 201 9.41 -15.02 9.70
N ILE A 202 10.35 -14.15 10.05
CA ILE A 202 11.57 -14.56 10.74
C ILE A 202 11.27 -14.80 12.21
N LYS A 203 11.50 -16.03 12.68
CA LYS A 203 11.35 -16.45 14.08
C LYS A 203 12.71 -16.83 14.67
N LYS A 204 12.94 -16.46 15.93
CA LYS A 204 14.15 -16.84 16.67
C LYS A 204 13.81 -17.04 18.15
N LYS A 205 14.00 -18.26 18.64
CA LYS A 205 13.69 -18.64 20.03
C LYS A 205 14.50 -17.78 21.02
N GLY A 206 13.84 -17.29 22.06
CA GLY A 206 14.44 -16.47 23.12
C GLY A 206 14.94 -15.09 22.69
N ALA A 207 14.65 -14.66 21.45
CA ALA A 207 15.02 -13.33 20.98
C ALA A 207 13.93 -12.29 21.35
N PRO A 208 14.32 -11.06 21.69
CA PRO A 208 13.36 -10.00 21.99
C PRO A 208 12.45 -9.68 20.78
N PRO A 209 11.11 -9.75 20.93
CA PRO A 209 10.17 -9.51 19.83
C PRO A 209 10.03 -8.03 19.42
N PHE A 210 10.48 -7.08 20.24
CA PHE A 210 10.37 -5.63 20.00
C PHE A 210 11.72 -4.90 20.09
N GLY A 211 12.83 -5.63 20.04
CA GLY A 211 14.17 -5.03 20.06
C GLY A 211 15.17 -5.85 19.28
N THR A 212 16.12 -5.17 18.64
CA THR A 212 17.22 -5.78 17.91
C THR A 212 18.38 -4.80 17.87
N ASN A 213 19.60 -5.34 17.83
CA ASN A 213 20.82 -4.56 17.61
C ASN A 213 21.27 -4.61 16.13
N GLN A 214 20.45 -5.19 15.25
CA GLN A 214 20.73 -5.23 13.81
C GLN A 214 20.44 -3.88 13.15
N ASP A 215 21.22 -3.53 12.13
CA ASP A 215 21.13 -2.25 11.41
C ASP A 215 19.78 -2.06 10.70
N ASP A 216 19.13 -3.15 10.33
CA ASP A 216 17.81 -3.14 9.67
C ASP A 216 16.67 -2.77 10.63
N ALA A 217 16.92 -2.75 11.94
CA ALA A 217 15.98 -2.42 13.00
C ALA A 217 14.74 -3.36 13.09
N ILE A 218 14.79 -4.55 12.47
CA ILE A 218 13.67 -5.51 12.39
C ILE A 218 13.89 -6.68 13.36
N PRO A 219 13.14 -6.77 14.47
CA PRO A 219 13.21 -7.91 15.38
C PRO A 219 12.48 -9.14 14.82
N PRO A 220 12.89 -10.36 15.21
CA PRO A 220 12.13 -11.57 14.89
C PRO A 220 10.74 -11.52 15.54
N MET A 221 9.76 -12.16 14.91
CA MET A 221 8.37 -12.14 15.37
C MET A 221 7.87 -13.56 15.70
N PRO A 222 7.86 -13.96 16.97
CA PRO A 222 7.23 -15.20 17.41
C PRO A 222 5.69 -15.14 17.27
N SER A 223 5.03 -16.28 17.43
CA SER A 223 3.56 -16.36 17.48
C SER A 223 3.09 -16.89 18.84
N PHE A 224 1.87 -16.50 19.24
CA PHE A 224 1.23 -17.07 20.42
C PHE A 224 1.12 -18.60 20.28
N GLY A 225 1.35 -19.31 21.39
CA GLY A 225 1.31 -20.77 21.43
C GLY A 225 2.62 -21.47 21.00
N GLU A 226 3.64 -20.75 20.53
CA GLU A 226 4.93 -21.33 20.12
C GLU A 226 5.99 -21.39 21.23
N GLY A 227 5.58 -21.18 22.50
CA GLY A 227 6.44 -21.35 23.67
C GLY A 227 7.18 -20.09 24.15
N GLU A 228 7.04 -18.96 23.44
CA GLU A 228 7.56 -17.66 23.89
C GLU A 228 6.59 -16.95 24.86
N LYS A 229 7.14 -16.22 25.83
CA LYS A 229 6.35 -15.38 26.74
C LYS A 229 6.11 -14.02 26.07
N LEU A 230 4.93 -13.85 25.48
CA LEU A 230 4.60 -12.65 24.71
C LEU A 230 3.72 -11.69 25.50
N LEU A 231 4.18 -10.43 25.58
CA LEU A 231 3.40 -9.29 26.06
C LEU A 231 3.28 -8.30 24.91
N VAL A 232 2.09 -8.17 24.35
CA VAL A 232 1.80 -7.24 23.25
C VAL A 232 0.97 -6.11 23.81
N THR A 233 1.44 -4.86 23.67
CA THR A 233 0.80 -3.70 24.29
C THR A 233 0.94 -2.46 23.42
N GLY A 234 -0.10 -1.63 23.42
CA GLY A 234 -0.12 -0.34 22.75
C GLY A 234 0.52 0.79 23.57
N SER A 235 1.02 0.48 24.77
CA SER A 235 1.80 1.42 25.58
C SER A 235 3.27 1.35 25.22
N THR A 236 4.05 2.39 25.58
CA THR A 236 5.52 2.31 25.56
C THR A 236 5.99 1.05 26.26
N HIS A 237 6.82 0.27 25.58
CA HIS A 237 7.34 -1.00 26.06
C HIS A 237 8.82 -1.17 25.73
N ASN A 238 9.52 -1.98 26.53
CA ASN A 238 10.89 -2.38 26.22
C ASN A 238 10.93 -3.52 25.18
N GLU A 239 12.13 -4.01 24.87
CA GLU A 239 12.40 -5.01 23.84
C GLU A 239 11.66 -6.36 23.99
N ILE A 240 11.17 -6.67 25.20
CA ILE A 240 10.40 -7.88 25.53
C ILE A 240 8.91 -7.59 25.77
N GLY A 241 8.43 -6.38 25.52
CA GLY A 241 7.01 -6.02 25.63
C GLY A 241 6.54 -5.61 27.03
N ILE A 242 7.46 -5.46 28.00
CA ILE A 242 7.12 -4.95 29.34
C ILE A 242 6.89 -3.45 29.25
N ARG A 243 5.77 -2.99 29.79
CA ARG A 243 5.42 -1.56 29.83
C ARG A 243 6.46 -0.73 30.59
N LYS A 244 6.83 0.41 29.98
CA LYS A 244 7.77 1.42 30.47
C LYS A 244 7.24 2.81 30.15
N THR A 245 6.02 3.09 30.61
CA THR A 245 5.22 4.27 30.20
C THR A 245 5.79 5.60 30.65
N ASP A 246 6.61 5.59 31.70
CA ASP A 246 7.24 6.73 32.34
C ASP A 246 8.72 6.92 31.94
N ASP A 247 9.31 5.98 31.18
CA ASP A 247 10.72 6.04 30.78
C ASP A 247 10.89 6.75 29.42
N PRO A 248 11.42 7.99 29.39
CA PRO A 248 11.57 8.75 28.15
C PRO A 248 12.59 8.12 27.20
N ASN A 249 13.60 7.43 27.71
CA ASN A 249 14.64 6.81 26.90
C ASN A 249 14.13 5.54 26.22
N VAL A 250 13.32 4.74 26.92
CA VAL A 250 12.66 3.58 26.30
C VAL A 250 11.70 4.04 25.20
N HIS A 251 10.88 5.06 25.46
CA HIS A 251 9.98 5.61 24.44
C HIS A 251 10.73 6.11 23.21
N SER A 252 11.75 6.94 23.41
CA SER A 252 12.58 7.46 22.32
C SER A 252 13.23 6.34 21.51
N ARG A 253 13.80 5.31 22.16
CA ARG A 253 14.39 4.16 21.45
C ARG A 253 13.36 3.37 20.65
N LEU A 254 12.19 3.10 21.23
CA LEU A 254 11.12 2.34 20.59
C LEU A 254 10.62 3.06 19.32
N VAL A 255 10.20 4.32 19.47
CA VAL A 255 9.64 5.12 18.36
C VAL A 255 10.68 5.33 17.25
N ASN A 256 11.94 5.63 17.62
CA ASN A 256 13.01 5.76 16.64
C ASN A 256 13.25 4.45 15.87
N ARG A 257 13.25 3.30 16.55
CA ARG A 257 13.50 2.00 15.91
C ARG A 257 12.40 1.62 14.92
N ILE A 258 11.13 1.74 15.32
CA ILE A 258 10.00 1.37 14.45
C ILE A 258 9.89 2.26 13.21
N ASN A 259 10.43 3.49 13.24
CA ASN A 259 10.53 4.33 12.06
C ASN A 259 11.76 4.00 11.21
N LYS A 260 12.92 3.78 11.85
CA LYS A 260 14.18 3.44 11.16
C LYS A 260 14.07 2.20 10.28
N LYS A 261 13.29 1.18 10.67
CA LYS A 261 13.11 -0.02 9.82
C LYS A 261 12.56 0.29 8.43
N ILE A 262 11.74 1.34 8.28
CA ILE A 262 11.25 1.80 6.98
C ILE A 262 12.21 2.83 6.38
N LEU A 263 12.61 3.84 7.17
CA LEU A 263 13.43 4.95 6.69
C LEU A 263 14.82 4.53 6.19
N ASN A 264 15.45 3.53 6.82
CA ASN A 264 16.75 3.00 6.39
C ASN A 264 16.64 2.09 5.16
N ASN A 265 15.45 1.57 4.86
CA ASN A 265 15.22 0.62 3.77
C ASN A 265 14.44 1.22 2.60
N ARG A 266 14.28 2.55 2.54
CA ARG A 266 13.51 3.27 1.51
C ARG A 266 13.91 2.88 0.10
N ASP A 267 15.21 2.82 -0.19
CA ASP A 267 15.72 2.49 -1.53
C ASP A 267 15.37 1.04 -1.95
N ARG A 268 15.02 0.15 -1.00
CA ARG A 268 14.57 -1.23 -1.26
C ARG A 268 13.05 -1.35 -1.37
N ILE A 269 12.30 -0.38 -0.83
CA ILE A 269 10.83 -0.37 -0.77
C ILE A 269 10.24 0.48 -1.89
N ILE A 270 10.87 1.61 -2.22
CA ILE A 270 10.40 2.55 -3.23
C ILE A 270 10.50 1.91 -4.61
N GLN A 271 9.35 1.81 -5.27
CA GLN A 271 9.23 1.33 -6.64
C GLN A 271 8.62 2.43 -7.50
N THR A 272 9.24 2.67 -8.66
CA THR A 272 8.76 3.61 -9.68
C THR A 272 8.97 3.01 -11.06
N ASP A 273 8.16 3.43 -12.03
CA ASP A 273 8.42 3.20 -13.45
C ASP A 273 8.72 4.53 -14.13
N SER A 274 9.60 4.51 -15.13
CA SER A 274 10.02 5.72 -15.86
C SER A 274 9.83 5.53 -17.35
N TYR A 275 9.16 6.49 -17.99
CA TYR A 275 8.89 6.50 -19.42
C TYR A 275 9.35 7.84 -20.01
N HIS A 276 10.21 7.79 -21.03
CA HIS A 276 10.69 8.96 -21.77
C HIS A 276 11.30 10.09 -20.88
N LEU A 277 12.11 9.73 -19.88
CA LEU A 277 12.74 10.70 -18.96
C LEU A 277 14.14 11.18 -19.38
N LYS A 278 14.71 10.67 -20.49
CA LYS A 278 16.08 11.02 -20.92
C LYS A 278 16.15 12.40 -21.57
N ASP A 279 15.18 12.73 -22.42
CA ASP A 279 15.10 13.95 -23.23
C ASP A 279 13.77 14.66 -22.94
N VAL A 280 13.63 15.18 -21.72
CA VAL A 280 12.34 15.67 -21.21
C VAL A 280 12.40 17.16 -20.85
N GLU A 281 11.34 17.88 -21.18
CA GLU A 281 11.11 19.26 -20.73
C GLU A 281 10.01 19.34 -19.67
N VAL A 282 8.97 18.52 -19.80
CA VAL A 282 7.88 18.42 -18.82
C VAL A 282 7.72 16.96 -18.39
N ILE A 283 7.77 16.70 -17.09
CA ILE A 283 7.54 15.35 -16.54
C ILE A 283 6.16 15.29 -15.91
N VAL A 284 5.35 14.33 -16.33
CA VAL A 284 4.14 13.95 -15.61
C VAL A 284 4.53 13.05 -14.44
N VAL A 285 4.10 13.37 -13.23
CA VAL A 285 4.21 12.45 -12.08
C VAL A 285 2.81 11.97 -11.74
N SER A 286 2.59 10.65 -11.77
CA SER A 286 1.26 10.07 -11.52
C SER A 286 1.35 8.69 -10.88
N TYR A 287 0.23 8.18 -10.42
CA TYR A 287 0.09 6.91 -9.71
C TYR A 287 -1.32 6.36 -9.93
N GLY A 288 -1.58 5.14 -9.46
CA GLY A 288 -2.89 4.50 -9.52
C GLY A 288 -3.48 4.46 -10.93
N PHE A 289 -4.80 4.50 -11.03
CA PHE A 289 -5.51 4.49 -12.31
C PHE A 289 -5.12 5.67 -13.23
N THR A 290 -4.87 6.85 -12.66
CA THR A 290 -4.53 8.07 -13.42
C THR A 290 -3.23 7.93 -14.21
N ALA A 291 -2.27 7.13 -13.71
CA ALA A 291 -1.01 6.87 -14.40
C ALA A 291 -1.22 6.22 -15.77
N ARG A 292 -2.31 5.46 -15.98
CA ARG A 292 -2.64 4.89 -17.29
C ARG A 292 -3.00 5.97 -18.30
N SER A 293 -3.88 6.88 -17.88
CA SER A 293 -4.29 8.02 -18.71
C SER A 293 -3.11 8.94 -19.02
N ALA A 294 -2.24 9.15 -18.03
CA ALA A 294 -1.01 9.91 -18.18
C ALA A 294 -0.06 9.26 -19.18
N LEU A 295 0.15 7.94 -19.11
CA LEU A 295 1.01 7.23 -20.05
C LEU A 295 0.49 7.36 -21.48
N PHE A 296 -0.82 7.15 -21.70
CA PHE A 296 -1.42 7.35 -23.03
C PHE A 296 -1.19 8.78 -23.56
N ALA A 297 -1.39 9.79 -22.71
CA ALA A 297 -1.19 11.19 -23.09
C ALA A 297 0.28 11.49 -23.45
N VAL A 298 1.22 10.97 -22.66
CA VAL A 298 2.67 11.09 -22.89
C VAL A 298 3.06 10.43 -24.21
N GLU A 299 2.62 9.20 -24.47
CA GLU A 299 2.89 8.50 -25.73
C GLU A 299 2.34 9.24 -26.94
N GLN A 300 1.14 9.81 -26.84
CA GLN A 300 0.55 10.58 -27.93
C GLN A 300 1.33 11.86 -28.23
N LEU A 301 1.71 12.62 -27.19
CA LEU A 301 2.50 13.84 -27.35
C LEU A 301 3.93 13.54 -27.82
N ARG A 302 4.51 12.40 -27.43
CA ARG A 302 5.81 11.94 -27.93
C ARG A 302 5.78 11.64 -29.43
N LYS A 303 4.70 11.05 -29.95
CA LYS A 303 4.47 10.89 -31.41
C LYS A 303 4.40 12.23 -32.15
N GLU A 304 3.98 13.29 -31.46
CA GLU A 304 3.95 14.67 -31.98
C GLU A 304 5.29 15.42 -31.79
N GLY A 305 6.35 14.72 -31.36
CA GLY A 305 7.69 15.30 -31.16
C GLY A 305 7.84 16.13 -29.89
N LYS A 306 6.87 16.09 -28.97
CA LYS A 306 6.94 16.82 -27.69
C LYS A 306 7.79 16.06 -26.67
N LYS A 307 8.63 16.79 -25.94
CA LYS A 307 9.54 16.26 -24.92
C LYS A 307 8.85 16.08 -23.57
N VAL A 308 7.85 15.21 -23.51
CA VAL A 308 7.11 14.90 -22.26
C VAL A 308 7.44 13.51 -21.72
N GLY A 309 7.64 13.38 -20.42
CA GLY A 309 7.94 12.09 -19.78
C GLY A 309 6.90 11.71 -18.73
N LEU A 310 6.93 10.47 -18.27
CA LEU A 310 6.14 10.00 -17.13
C LEU A 310 7.06 9.35 -16.10
N LEU A 311 7.01 9.85 -14.86
CA LEU A 311 7.42 9.10 -13.68
C LEU A 311 6.17 8.56 -13.00
N ARG A 312 6.04 7.23 -12.94
CA ARG A 312 4.94 6.58 -12.23
C ARG A 312 5.40 6.14 -10.84
N LEU A 313 4.69 6.56 -9.81
CA LEU A 313 4.90 6.07 -8.45
C LEU A 313 4.09 4.77 -8.26
N LYS A 314 4.78 3.68 -7.92
CA LYS A 314 4.15 2.41 -7.50
C LYS A 314 4.10 2.30 -5.99
N THR A 315 5.09 2.89 -5.31
CA THR A 315 5.09 3.12 -3.86
C THR A 315 4.73 4.58 -3.61
N ILE A 316 3.66 4.82 -2.84
CA ILE A 316 3.30 6.16 -2.36
C ILE A 316 4.06 6.47 -1.07
N TRP A 317 4.09 5.51 -0.15
CA TRP A 317 4.82 5.61 1.11
C TRP A 317 5.72 4.38 1.33
N PRO A 318 6.99 4.55 1.74
CA PRO A 318 7.70 5.82 1.90
C PRO A 318 7.83 6.59 0.58
N PHE A 319 7.83 7.92 0.65
CA PHE A 319 7.79 8.78 -0.54
C PHE A 319 9.09 8.74 -1.33
N ALA A 320 9.06 9.03 -2.63
CA ALA A 320 10.23 8.98 -3.50
C ALA A 320 10.99 10.32 -3.60
N ASP A 321 11.21 11.00 -2.47
CA ASP A 321 11.84 12.34 -2.40
C ASP A 321 13.11 12.52 -3.24
N LYS A 322 14.10 11.62 -3.14
CA LYS A 322 15.35 11.68 -3.91
C LYS A 322 15.09 11.61 -5.41
N ILE A 323 14.18 10.73 -5.83
CA ILE A 323 13.81 10.58 -7.24
C ILE A 323 13.12 11.86 -7.72
N ILE A 324 12.21 12.42 -6.92
CA ILE A 324 11.53 13.69 -7.24
C ILE A 324 12.53 14.85 -7.38
N PHE A 325 13.50 14.93 -6.47
CA PHE A 325 14.58 15.90 -6.55
C PHE A 325 15.37 15.74 -7.86
N ASP A 326 15.84 14.52 -8.17
CA ASP A 326 16.65 14.24 -9.35
C ASP A 326 15.93 14.52 -10.68
N ILE A 327 14.61 14.26 -10.75
CA ILE A 327 13.83 14.58 -11.96
C ILE A 327 13.54 16.08 -12.06
N GLY A 328 13.38 16.78 -10.94
CA GLY A 328 13.21 18.23 -10.89
C GLY A 328 14.45 18.98 -11.41
N GLN A 329 15.64 18.39 -11.30
CA GLN A 329 16.86 18.97 -11.87
C GLN A 329 16.91 18.89 -13.41
N LYS A 330 16.13 17.99 -14.02
CA LYS A 330 16.16 17.70 -15.45
C LYS A 330 14.99 18.34 -16.20
N ALA A 331 13.83 18.46 -15.55
CA ALA A 331 12.63 19.02 -16.15
C ALA A 331 12.52 20.53 -15.90
N LYS A 332 11.87 21.24 -16.83
CA LYS A 332 11.44 22.62 -16.60
C LYS A 332 10.23 22.67 -15.66
N LYS A 333 9.32 21.68 -15.81
CA LYS A 333 8.05 21.60 -15.08
C LYS A 333 7.71 20.16 -14.74
N ILE A 334 7.07 19.96 -13.60
CA ILE A 334 6.41 18.71 -13.22
C ILE A 334 4.90 18.93 -13.23
N PHE A 335 4.17 18.12 -14.01
CA PHE A 335 2.71 18.13 -14.06
C PHE A 335 2.14 16.97 -13.26
N VAL A 336 1.17 17.22 -12.37
CA VAL A 336 0.67 16.20 -11.42
C VAL A 336 -0.85 16.09 -11.53
N PRO A 337 -1.39 15.18 -12.37
CA PRO A 337 -2.82 14.92 -12.44
C PRO A 337 -3.27 14.00 -11.30
N GLU A 338 -4.23 14.45 -10.50
CA GLU A 338 -4.76 13.71 -9.34
C GLU A 338 -6.28 13.76 -9.26
N MET A 339 -6.91 12.63 -8.89
CA MET A 339 -8.34 12.55 -8.57
C MET A 339 -8.61 12.98 -7.11
N ASN A 340 -7.88 13.99 -6.65
CA ASN A 340 -7.96 14.59 -5.32
C ASN A 340 -7.57 16.08 -5.41
N ARG A 341 -7.36 16.75 -4.27
CA ARG A 341 -7.03 18.19 -4.19
C ARG A 341 -5.53 18.48 -4.07
N GLY A 342 -4.68 17.67 -4.67
CA GLY A 342 -3.23 17.91 -4.73
C GLY A 342 -2.45 17.25 -3.59
N GLN A 343 -2.86 16.05 -3.15
CA GLN A 343 -2.20 15.39 -2.01
C GLN A 343 -0.75 15.04 -2.34
N ILE A 344 -0.50 14.31 -3.43
CA ILE A 344 0.86 13.96 -3.81
C ILE A 344 1.58 15.15 -4.44
N ALA A 345 0.88 16.03 -5.17
CA ALA A 345 1.46 17.28 -5.65
C ALA A 345 2.07 18.11 -4.51
N GLY A 346 1.39 18.19 -3.35
CA GLY A 346 1.90 18.86 -2.16
C GLY A 346 3.19 18.25 -1.60
N GLU A 347 3.35 16.92 -1.66
CA GLU A 347 4.62 16.27 -1.31
C GLU A 347 5.69 16.49 -2.37
N ILE A 348 5.35 16.42 -3.65
CA ILE A 348 6.29 16.69 -4.75
C ILE A 348 6.88 18.10 -4.61
N MET A 349 6.04 19.10 -4.30
CA MET A 349 6.48 20.50 -4.11
C MET A 349 7.54 20.67 -3.01
N LYS A 350 7.58 19.79 -2.01
CA LYS A 350 8.60 19.88 -0.93
C LYS A 350 10.00 19.51 -1.41
N TYR A 351 10.11 18.71 -2.48
CA TYR A 351 11.37 18.12 -2.93
C TYR A 351 11.76 18.47 -4.36
N ALA A 352 10.80 18.87 -5.20
CA ALA A 352 11.06 19.26 -6.58
C ALA A 352 11.86 20.56 -6.66
N THR A 353 12.80 20.62 -7.61
CA THR A 353 13.63 21.80 -7.88
C THR A 353 13.16 22.61 -9.10
N CYS A 354 11.97 22.29 -9.62
CA CYS A 354 11.35 22.97 -10.76
C CYS A 354 9.90 23.36 -10.43
N GLU A 355 9.23 24.07 -11.35
CA GLU A 355 7.82 24.40 -11.21
C GLU A 355 6.96 23.13 -11.14
N VAL A 356 6.04 23.06 -10.17
CA VAL A 356 5.08 21.95 -10.04
C VAL A 356 3.68 22.48 -10.35
N ILE A 357 3.04 21.88 -11.34
CA ILE A 357 1.72 22.24 -11.84
C ILE A 357 0.73 21.13 -11.45
N PRO A 358 -0.04 21.32 -10.36
CA PRO A 358 -1.08 20.38 -9.98
C PRO A 358 -2.28 20.47 -10.95
N TYR A 359 -2.84 19.33 -11.30
CA TYR A 359 -4.14 19.22 -11.99
C TYR A 359 -5.08 18.37 -11.15
N ASN A 360 -6.02 19.03 -10.49
CA ASN A 360 -6.83 18.44 -9.44
C ASN A 360 -8.27 18.25 -9.92
N GLN A 361 -8.77 17.01 -9.89
CA GLN A 361 -10.14 16.66 -10.25
C GLN A 361 -10.81 15.91 -9.08
N THR A 362 -12.00 16.34 -8.64
CA THR A 362 -12.78 15.65 -7.59
C THR A 362 -14.26 15.64 -7.91
N ASN A 363 -14.58 15.17 -9.11
CA ASN A 363 -15.95 15.09 -9.63
C ASN A 363 -16.45 13.63 -9.75
N GLY A 364 -15.76 12.67 -9.14
CA GLY A 364 -16.13 11.26 -9.18
C GLY A 364 -15.90 10.57 -10.52
N GLU A 365 -15.13 11.19 -11.42
CA GLU A 365 -14.80 10.66 -12.74
C GLU A 365 -13.29 10.43 -12.87
N ILE A 366 -12.90 9.51 -13.74
CA ILE A 366 -11.49 9.34 -14.12
C ILE A 366 -10.98 10.59 -14.83
N ILE A 367 -9.67 10.88 -14.69
CA ILE A 367 -9.04 11.88 -15.55
C ILE A 367 -8.80 11.25 -16.92
N HIS A 368 -9.60 11.67 -17.91
CA HIS A 368 -9.46 11.15 -19.26
C HIS A 368 -8.15 11.61 -19.93
N PRO A 369 -7.52 10.77 -20.78
CA PRO A 369 -6.24 11.12 -21.43
C PRO A 369 -6.29 12.41 -22.24
N HIS A 370 -7.40 12.70 -22.93
CA HIS A 370 -7.55 13.92 -23.74
C HIS A 370 -7.50 15.20 -22.89
N ARG A 371 -7.91 15.15 -21.62
CA ARG A 371 -7.77 16.28 -20.69
C ARG A 371 -6.31 16.51 -20.35
N ILE A 372 -5.58 15.44 -20.01
CA ILE A 372 -4.13 15.51 -19.75
C ILE A 372 -3.39 16.06 -20.98
N ILE A 373 -3.71 15.58 -22.19
CA ILE A 373 -3.11 16.09 -23.44
C ILE A 373 -3.37 17.59 -23.59
N LYS A 374 -4.61 18.04 -23.37
CA LYS A 374 -4.98 19.46 -23.48
C LYS A 374 -4.19 20.32 -22.50
N GLU A 375 -4.10 19.92 -21.24
CA GLU A 375 -3.36 20.68 -20.22
C GLU A 375 -1.85 20.64 -20.46
N LEU A 376 -1.29 19.49 -20.85
CA LEU A 376 0.12 19.42 -21.21
C LEU A 376 0.46 20.35 -22.39
N ARG A 377 -0.42 20.48 -23.38
CA ARG A 377 -0.23 21.40 -24.50
C ARG A 377 -0.25 22.88 -24.11
N SER A 378 -0.91 23.26 -23.01
CA SER A 378 -0.93 24.66 -22.57
C SER A 378 0.33 25.05 -21.81
N ILE A 379 1.12 24.07 -21.33
CA ILE A 379 2.30 24.30 -20.49
C ILE A 379 3.64 23.96 -21.18
N LEU A 380 3.60 23.27 -22.32
CA LEU A 380 4.71 23.02 -23.26
C LEU A 380 4.96 24.25 -24.13
#